data_AF-A0A532CPA7-F1
#
_entry.id   AF-A0A532CPA7-F1
#
_cell.length_a   1.000
_cell.length_b   1.000
_cell.length_c   1.000
_cell.angle_alpha   90.00
_cell.angle_beta   90.00
_cell.angle_gamma   90.00
#
_symmetry.space_group_name_H-M   'P 1'
#
loop_
_entity.id
_entity.type
_entity.pdbx_description
1 polymer ?
#
loop_
_entity_poly.entity_id
_entity_poly.type
_entity_poly.pdbx_seq_one_letter_code
_entity_poly.pdbx_strand_id
1 'polypeptide(L)' 'MNSLPHVSYVELYVPDAKSEQEFLRFAVQAAVAKYRKMHGSSMSFPHTTYDEVCSRQVT' A
#
# COMPACT_ATOMS: atom_id res chain seq x y z
N MET A 1 32.36 9.29 5.16
CA MET A 1 31.36 8.48 4.41
C MET A 1 30.00 8.81 4.98
N ASN A 2 29.18 9.53 4.22
CA ASN A 2 27.89 10.03 4.69
C ASN A 2 26.86 8.90 4.59
N SER A 3 26.48 8.31 5.72
CA SER A 3 25.35 7.38 5.81
C SER A 3 24.06 8.14 5.48
N LEU A 4 23.46 7.86 4.33
CA LEU A 4 22.10 8.29 4.03
C LEU A 4 21.16 7.77 5.15
N PRO A 5 20.17 8.56 5.60
CA PRO A 5 19.27 8.11 6.66
C PRO A 5 18.50 6.88 6.18
N HIS A 6 18.72 5.76 6.85
CA HIS A 6 17.96 4.54 6.65
C HIS A 6 16.51 4.83 7.09
N VAL A 7 15.61 5.03 6.13
CA VAL A 7 14.18 5.27 6.43
C VAL A 7 13.56 3.92 6.78
N SER A 8 13.77 3.47 8.03
CA SER A 8 13.37 2.14 8.50
C SER A 8 11.86 2.00 8.74
N TYR A 9 11.11 3.09 8.67
CA TYR A 9 9.66 3.08 8.85
C TYR A 9 9.00 4.22 8.08
N VAL A 10 7.75 4.00 7.70
CA VAL A 10 6.92 4.97 6.98
C VAL A 10 5.86 5.46 7.95
N GLU A 11 5.96 6.73 8.34
CA GLU A 11 4.95 7.36 9.19
C GLU A 11 3.64 7.55 8.40
N LEU A 12 2.50 7.12 8.96
CA LEU A 12 1.19 7.25 8.33
C LEU A 12 0.27 8.02 9.25
N TYR A 13 -0.46 8.98 8.68
CA TYR A 13 -1.57 9.61 9.37
C TYR A 13 -2.83 8.79 9.14
N VAL A 14 -3.41 8.28 10.22
CA VAL A 14 -4.66 7.51 10.20
C VAL A 14 -5.68 8.29 11.04
N PRO A 15 -6.84 8.65 10.48
CA PRO A 15 -7.92 9.29 11.24
C PRO A 15 -8.39 8.41 12.39
N ASP A 16 -8.99 9.04 13.40
CA ASP A 16 -9.63 8.31 14.50
C ASP A 16 -10.73 7.39 13.97
N ALA A 17 -10.81 6.17 14.50
CA ALA A 17 -11.68 5.11 14.02
C ALA A 17 -12.51 4.55 15.17
N LYS A 18 -13.77 4.24 14.88
CA LYS A 18 -14.74 3.75 15.88
C LYS A 18 -14.63 2.25 16.13
N SER A 19 -13.86 1.55 15.29
CA SER A 19 -13.60 0.11 15.40
C SER A 19 -12.24 -0.24 14.81
N GLU A 20 -11.70 -1.40 15.22
CA GLU A 20 -10.45 -1.93 14.67
C GLU A 20 -10.52 -2.16 13.16
N GLN A 21 -11.66 -2.67 12.66
CA GLN A 21 -11.84 -2.90 11.23
C GLN A 21 -11.79 -1.59 10.43
N GLU A 22 -12.40 -0.52 10.96
CA GLU A 22 -12.36 0.81 10.35
C GLU A 22 -10.94 1.40 10.37
N PHE A 23 -10.24 1.26 11.51
CA PHE A 23 -8.84 1.67 11.64
C PHE A 23 -7.95 0.99 10.58
N LEU A 24 -8.07 -0.34 10.43
CA LEU A 24 -7.29 -1.09 9.45
C LEU A 24 -7.58 -0.64 8.02
N ARG A 25 -8.85 -0.36 7.68
CA ARG A 25 -9.20 0.18 6.36
C ARG A 25 -8.51 1.52 6.10
N PHE A 26 -8.54 2.44 7.06
CA PHE A 26 -7.88 3.74 6.93
C PHE A 26 -6.36 3.62 6.85
N ALA A 27 -5.75 2.78 7.69
CA ALA A 27 -4.31 2.57 7.70
C ALA A 27 -3.80 2.01 6.37
N VAL A 28 -4.47 1.00 5.82
CA VAL A 28 -4.11 0.41 4.51
C VAL A 28 -4.26 1.44 3.39
N GLN A 29 -5.36 2.22 3.38
CA GLN A 29 -5.55 3.27 2.38
C GLN A 29 -4.44 4.33 2.44
N ALA A 30 -4.09 4.80 3.64
CA ALA A 30 -3.01 5.77 3.83
C ALA A 30 -1.65 5.20 3.39
N ALA A 31 -1.36 3.93 3.71
CA ALA A 31 -0.15 3.24 3.30
C ALA A 31 -0.01 3.16 1.78
N VAL A 32 -1.06 2.73 1.09
CA VAL A 32 -1.08 2.61 -0.38
C VAL A 32 -0.92 3.98 -1.04
N ALA A 33 -1.60 5.01 -0.54
CA ALA A 33 -1.46 6.36 -1.06
C ALA A 33 -0.03 6.89 -0.91
N LYS A 34 0.59 6.70 0.28
CA LYS A 34 1.97 7.13 0.53
C LYS A 34 2.97 6.35 -0.31
N TYR A 35 2.80 5.03 -0.45
CA TYR A 35 3.61 4.21 -1.35
C TYR A 35 3.54 4.73 -2.79
N ARG A 36 2.34 4.92 -3.33
CA ARG A 36 2.16 5.46 -4.69
C ARG A 36 2.79 6.83 -4.87
N LYS A 37 2.75 7.70 -3.86
CA LYS A 37 3.40 9.01 -3.90
C LYS A 37 4.93 8.91 -3.91
N MET A 38 5.49 8.03 -3.09
CA MET A 38 6.95 7.81 -3.03
C MET A 38 7.49 7.13 -4.30
N HIS A 39 6.69 6.27 -4.92
CA HIS A 39 7.07 5.47 -6.09
C HIS A 39 6.41 5.95 -7.40
N GLY A 40 5.82 7.16 -7.39
CA GLY A 40 4.90 7.61 -8.43
C GLY A 40 5.60 8.15 -9.67
N SER A 41 5.70 7.33 -10.73
CA SER A 41 5.40 7.67 -12.14
C SER A 41 5.72 6.55 -13.16
N SER A 42 6.26 5.39 -12.77
CA SER A 42 6.74 4.37 -13.73
C SER A 42 6.18 2.95 -13.56
N MET A 43 5.10 2.76 -12.81
CA MET A 43 4.41 1.46 -12.80
C MET A 43 2.91 1.63 -13.07
N SER A 44 2.54 1.42 -14.33
CA SER A 44 1.25 0.86 -14.69
C SER A 44 1.10 -0.46 -13.93
N PHE A 45 0.44 -0.44 -12.77
CA PHE A 45 0.02 -1.68 -12.14
C PHE A 45 -0.93 -2.37 -13.11
N PRO A 46 -0.69 -3.64 -13.49
CA PRO A 46 -1.69 -4.37 -14.24
C PRO A 46 -2.96 -4.39 -13.39
N HIS A 47 -4.08 -3.98 -13.99
CA HIS A 47 -5.41 -4.25 -13.47
C HIS A 47 -5.61 -5.77 -13.50
N THR A 48 -4.99 -6.51 -12.58
CA THR A 48 -5.41 -7.89 -12.33
C THR A 48 -6.66 -7.80 -11.48
N THR A 49 -7.79 -7.76 -12.18
CA THR A 49 -9.11 -8.03 -11.63
C THR A 49 -9.06 -9.35 -10.85
N TYR A 50 -9.78 -9.45 -9.73
CA TYR A 50 -9.76 -10.63 -8.86
C TYR A 50 -10.04 -11.95 -9.63
N ASP A 51 -10.81 -11.86 -10.72
CA ASP A 51 -11.08 -12.97 -11.64
C ASP A 51 -9.83 -13.58 -12.29
N GLU A 52 -8.81 -12.79 -12.64
CA GLU A 52 -7.60 -13.32 -13.31
C GLU A 52 -6.70 -14.15 -12.38
N VAL A 53 -6.78 -13.93 -11.07
CA VAL A 53 -5.99 -14.68 -10.09
C VAL A 53 -6.56 -16.08 -9.88
N CYS A 54 -7.89 -16.24 -9.95
CA CYS A 54 -8.55 -17.55 -9.83
C CYS A 54 -8.36 -18.42 -11.08
N SER A 55 -8.22 -17.83 -12.27
CA SER A 55 -8.03 -18.60 -13.51
C SER A 55 -6.63 -19.23 -13.65
N ARG A 56 -5.63 -18.80 -12.87
CA ARG A 56 -4.26 -19.32 -12.96
C ARG A 56 -3.95 -20.50 -12.04
N GLN A 57 -4.88 -20.93 -11.19
CA GLN A 57 -4.66 -22.06 -10.28
C GLN A 57 -5.16 -23.41 -10.82
N VAL A 58 -5.55 -23.49 -12.09
CA VAL A 58 -6.02 -24.73 -12.73
C VAL A 58 -5.19 -25.03 -13.99
N THR A 59 -3.94 -25.45 -13.78
CA THR A 59 -3.17 -26.29 -14.72
C THR A 59 -2.25 -27.18 -13.93
#